data_AF-A0A1D9QL87-F1
#
_entry.id   AF-A0A1D9QL87-F1
#
_cell.length_a   1.000
_cell.length_b   1.000
_cell.length_c   1.000
_cell.angle_alpha   90.00
_cell.angle_beta   90.00
_cell.angle_gamma   90.00
#
_symmetry.space_group_name_H-M   'P 1'
#
loop_
_entity.id
_entity.type
_entity.pdbx_description
1 polymer ?
#
loop_
_entity_poly.entity_id
_entity_poly.type
_entity_poly.pdbx_seq_one_letter_code
_entity_poly.pdbx_strand_id
1 'polypeptide(L)'
;METHSKEVRIILAIEAIKLNPQFSIRKVANLYNIPRSTLRDRIKGCTNMADYRPKGHNLTKLEEEVLIQYIIDMDERGFAPKLSGVEDMANYILESRGAKKVGKL
;
A
#
# COMPACT_ATOMS: atom_id res chain seq x y z
N MET A 1 30.60 -2.59 -3.54
CA MET A 1 29.88 -2.07 -2.36
C MET A 1 28.41 -2.13 -2.69
N GLU A 2 27.65 -3.00 -2.01
CA GLU A 2 26.22 -3.12 -2.27
C GLU A 2 25.53 -1.78 -2.01
N THR A 3 25.04 -1.15 -3.08
CA THR A 3 24.22 0.05 -2.96
C THR A 3 22.84 -0.39 -2.49
N HIS A 4 22.66 -0.54 -1.18
CA HIS A 4 21.33 -0.79 -0.61
C HIS A 4 20.37 0.31 -1.08
N SER A 5 19.13 -0.08 -1.39
CA SER A 5 18.10 0.86 -1.82
C SER A 5 17.89 1.95 -0.77
N LYS A 6 17.40 3.12 -1.20
CA LYS A 6 17.11 4.24 -0.28
C LYS A 6 16.15 3.80 0.83
N GLU A 7 15.15 2.98 0.51
CA GLU A 7 14.16 2.47 1.47
C GLU A 7 14.78 1.52 2.50
N VAL A 8 15.67 0.62 2.08
CA VAL A 8 16.35 -0.31 3.00
C VAL A 8 17.13 0.48 4.06
N ARG A 9 17.86 1.53 3.65
CA ARG A 9 18.58 2.39 4.60
C ARG A 9 17.64 3.11 5.56
N ILE A 10 16.49 3.56 5.09
CA ILE A 10 15.46 4.22 5.93
C ILE A 10 14.92 3.25 6.98
N ILE A 11 14.60 2.01 6.59
CA ILE A 11 14.10 0.97 7.51
C ILE A 11 15.14 0.68 8.59
N LEU A 12 16.40 0.45 8.20
CA LEU A 12 17.50 0.21 9.13
C LEU A 12 17.74 1.41 10.07
N ALA A 13 17.62 2.64 9.57
CA ALA A 13 17.75 3.85 10.38
C ALA A 13 16.61 3.99 11.41
N ILE A 14 15.38 3.61 11.05
CA ILE A 14 14.25 3.59 11.99
C ILE A 14 14.49 2.54 13.08
N GLU A 15 14.94 1.34 12.72
CA GLU A 15 15.28 0.28 13.66
C GLU A 15 16.38 0.70 14.64
N ALA A 16 17.43 1.35 14.14
CA ALA A 16 18.52 1.86 14.98
C ALA A 16 18.05 2.86 16.05
N ILE A 17 17.08 3.73 15.71
CA ILE A 17 16.48 4.68 16.66
C ILE A 17 15.60 3.96 17.68
N LYS A 18 14.83 2.94 17.25
CA LYS A 18 13.99 2.14 18.16
C LYS A 18 14.83 1.36 19.17
N LEU A 19 15.95 0.78 18.72
CA LEU A 19 16.87 0.01 19.58
C LEU A 19 17.62 0.91 20.56
N ASN A 20 17.99 2.12 20.14
CA ASN A 20 18.75 3.07 20.97
C ASN A 20 18.10 4.46 20.96
N PRO A 21 17.14 4.72 21.87
CA PRO A 21 16.40 5.99 21.94
C PRO A 21 17.29 7.23 22.21
N GLN A 22 18.52 7.02 22.69
CA GLN A 22 19.49 8.10 22.91
C GLN A 22 20.06 8.66 21.59
N PHE A 23 19.92 7.94 20.47
CA PHE A 23 20.37 8.45 19.18
C PHE A 23 19.47 9.55 18.65
N SER A 24 20.07 10.72 18.39
CA SER A 24 19.35 11.79 17.72
C SER A 24 19.06 11.42 16.26
N ILE A 25 17.88 11.81 15.77
CA ILE A 25 17.48 11.64 14.36
C ILE A 25 18.56 12.20 13.40
N ARG A 26 19.21 13.31 13.77
CA ARG A 26 20.28 13.92 12.96
C ARG A 26 21.50 13.00 12.84
N LYS A 27 21.94 12.40 13.95
CA LYS A 27 23.11 11.51 13.99
C LYS A 27 22.86 10.28 13.12
N VAL A 28 21.68 9.66 13.26
CA VAL A 28 21.31 8.47 12.50
C VAL A 28 21.14 8.79 11.00
N ALA A 29 20.46 9.89 10.67
CA ALA A 29 20.32 10.32 9.29
C ALA A 29 21.68 10.47 8.57
N ASN A 30 22.67 11.05 9.25
CA ASN A 30 24.03 11.16 8.72
C ASN A 30 24.73 9.81 8.60
N LEU A 31 24.61 8.94 9.61
CA LEU A 31 25.23 7.60 9.62
C LEU A 31 24.74 6.73 8.45
N TYR A 32 23.45 6.81 8.13
CA TYR A 32 22.82 6.02 7.06
C TYR A 32 22.76 6.76 5.70
N ASN A 33 23.33 7.97 5.61
CA ASN A 33 23.31 8.82 4.41
C ASN A 33 21.90 9.09 3.86
N ILE A 34 20.99 9.56 4.74
CA ILE A 34 19.59 9.87 4.44
C ILE A 34 19.30 11.33 4.84
N PRO A 35 18.47 12.07 4.09
CA PRO A 35 18.01 13.37 4.55
C PRO A 35 17.27 13.28 5.89
N ARG A 36 17.61 14.18 6.82
CA ARG A 36 16.99 14.23 8.15
C ARG A 36 15.46 14.39 8.09
N SER A 37 14.96 15.19 7.14
CA SER A 37 13.52 15.39 6.93
C SER A 37 12.83 14.07 6.61
N THR A 38 13.37 13.30 5.66
CA THR A 38 12.85 11.98 5.27
C THR A 38 12.77 11.03 6.47
N LEU A 39 13.84 10.90 7.26
CA LEU A 39 13.83 10.01 8.43
C LEU A 39 12.81 10.46 9.48
N ARG A 40 12.70 11.77 9.73
CA ARG A 40 11.72 12.33 10.67
C ARG A 40 10.29 12.05 10.22
N ASP A 41 9.98 12.27 8.95
CA ASP A 41 8.64 12.09 8.41
C ASP A 41 8.25 10.61 8.41
N ARG A 42 9.21 9.72 8.12
CA ARG A 42 9.05 8.26 8.21
C ARG A 42 8.77 7.79 9.64
N ILE A 43 9.48 8.33 10.63
CA ILE A 43 9.21 8.04 12.06
C ILE A 43 7.80 8.51 12.47
N LYS A 44 7.32 9.63 11.90
CA LYS A 44 5.96 10.14 12.12
C LYS A 44 4.87 9.31 11.41
N GLY A 45 5.23 8.30 10.62
CA GLY A 45 4.29 7.42 9.94
C GLY A 45 3.99 7.79 8.48
N CYS A 46 4.73 8.73 7.88
CA CYS A 46 4.65 8.91 6.43
C CYS A 46 5.24 7.68 5.74
N THR A 47 4.42 6.94 4.99
CA THR A 47 4.86 5.75 4.25
C THR A 47 5.50 6.11 2.92
N ASN A 48 6.17 5.15 2.28
CA ASN A 48 6.58 5.30 0.89
C ASN A 48 5.33 5.52 0.03
N MET A 49 5.44 6.35 -1.01
CA MET A 49 4.39 6.49 -2.01
C MET A 49 4.02 5.14 -2.65
N ALA A 50 5.00 4.24 -2.81
CA ALA A 50 4.76 2.88 -3.30
C ALA A 50 3.84 2.05 -2.38
N ASP A 51 3.89 2.31 -1.07
CA ASP A 51 3.07 1.61 -0.06
C ASP A 51 1.80 2.41 0.30
N TYR A 52 1.72 3.66 -0.16
CA TYR A 52 0.62 4.57 0.16
C TYR A 52 -0.60 4.23 -0.68
N ARG A 53 -1.73 3.98 0.00
CA ARG A 53 -3.05 3.84 -0.65
C ARG A 53 -3.66 5.23 -0.82
N PRO A 54 -3.92 5.69 -2.07
CA PRO A 54 -4.63 6.95 -2.32
C PRO A 54 -6.01 6.97 -1.66
N LYS A 55 -6.54 8.17 -1.39
CA LYS A 55 -7.89 8.34 -0.80
C LYS A 55 -9.04 8.11 -1.80
N GLY A 56 -8.74 7.90 -3.09
CA GLY A 56 -9.72 7.86 -4.17
C GLY A 56 -10.22 6.47 -4.57
N HIS A 57 -9.97 5.43 -3.76
CA HIS A 57 -10.51 4.10 -4.07
C HIS A 57 -12.00 4.04 -3.75
N ASN A 58 -12.80 3.59 -4.72
CA ASN A 58 -14.22 3.33 -4.46
C ASN A 58 -14.40 2.12 -3.55
N LEU A 59 -13.65 1.05 -3.78
CA LEU A 59 -13.72 -0.19 -3.01
C LEU A 59 -12.78 -0.17 -1.79
N THR A 60 -13.20 -0.82 -0.71
CA THR A 60 -12.35 -1.09 0.45
C THR A 60 -11.35 -2.20 0.13
N LYS A 61 -10.30 -2.35 0.96
CA LYS A 61 -9.32 -3.44 0.78
C LYS A 61 -9.99 -4.81 0.81
N LEU A 62 -10.92 -5.02 1.74
CA LEU A 62 -11.66 -6.29 1.87
C LEU A 62 -12.53 -6.55 0.63
N GLU A 63 -13.16 -5.53 0.09
CA GLU A 63 -13.97 -5.66 -1.13
C GLU A 63 -13.09 -5.99 -2.36
N GLU A 64 -11.90 -5.38 -2.46
CA GLU A 64 -10.92 -5.73 -3.49
C GLU A 64 -10.42 -7.17 -3.34
N GLU A 65 -10.17 -7.65 -2.11
CA GLU A 65 -9.79 -9.04 -1.85
C GLU A 65 -10.88 -10.02 -2.28
N VAL A 66 -12.15 -9.72 -2.00
CA VAL A 66 -13.30 -10.52 -2.47
C VAL A 66 -13.37 -10.55 -4.00
N LEU A 67 -13.11 -9.43 -4.68
CA LEU A 67 -13.08 -9.39 -6.14
C LEU A 67 -11.92 -10.20 -6.72
N ILE A 68 -10.74 -10.16 -6.09
CA ILE A 68 -9.59 -10.99 -6.50
C ILE A 68 -9.95 -12.46 -6.36
N GLN A 69 -10.53 -12.87 -5.23
CA GLN A 69 -10.95 -14.25 -5.03
C GLN A 69 -12.00 -14.66 -6.07
N TYR A 70 -12.97 -13.81 -6.37
CA TYR A 70 -13.94 -14.06 -7.43
C TYR A 70 -13.29 -14.28 -8.81
N ILE A 71 -12.25 -13.52 -9.14
CA ILE A 71 -11.49 -13.69 -10.39
C ILE A 71 -10.75 -15.02 -10.41
N ILE A 72 -10.08 -15.39 -9.32
CA ILE A 72 -9.36 -16.66 -9.19
C ILE A 72 -10.35 -17.83 -9.30
N ASP A 73 -11.47 -17.79 -8.58
CA ASP A 73 -12.52 -18.80 -8.62
C ASP A 73 -13.09 -18.99 -10.04
N MET A 74 -13.21 -17.91 -10.83
CA MET A 74 -13.65 -18.00 -12.23
C MET A 74 -12.62 -18.74 -13.09
N ASP A 75 -11.34 -18.38 -12.96
CA ASP A 75 -10.25 -18.99 -13.71
C ASP A 75 -10.10 -20.49 -13.37
N GLU A 76 -10.17 -20.84 -12.09
CA GLU A 76 -10.12 -22.23 -11.60
C GLU A 76 -11.27 -23.09 -12.16
N ARG A 77 -12.43 -22.49 -12.40
CA ARG A 77 -13.60 -23.16 -13.01
C ARG A 77 -13.52 -23.22 -14.54
N GLY A 78 -12.46 -22.70 -15.14
CA GLY A 78 -12.26 -22.66 -16.59
C GLY A 78 -13.03 -21.55 -17.29
N PHE A 79 -13.56 -20.56 -16.56
CA PHE A 79 -14.19 -19.38 -17.13
C PHE A 79 -13.20 -18.23 -17.18
N ALA A 80 -12.84 -17.79 -18.39
CA ALA A 80 -11.99 -16.61 -18.53
C ALA A 80 -12.69 -15.36 -17.94
N PRO A 81 -12.11 -14.70 -16.92
CA PRO A 81 -12.68 -13.52 -16.29
C PRO A 81 -12.81 -12.38 -17.31
N LYS A 82 -14.03 -11.84 -17.49
CA LYS A 82 -14.30 -10.69 -18.35
C LYS A 82 -14.43 -9.43 -17.51
N LEU A 83 -13.96 -8.30 -18.05
CA LEU A 83 -14.08 -6.99 -17.41
C LEU A 83 -15.52 -6.67 -17.00
N SER A 84 -16.50 -6.98 -17.86
CA SER A 84 -17.92 -6.75 -17.56
C SER A 84 -18.40 -7.55 -16.34
N GLY A 85 -17.99 -8.82 -16.21
CA GLY A 85 -18.39 -9.64 -15.06
C GLY A 85 -17.73 -9.19 -13.75
N VAL A 86 -16.48 -8.73 -13.83
CA VAL A 86 -15.79 -8.11 -12.68
C VAL A 86 -16.46 -6.80 -12.29
N GLU A 87 -16.88 -5.99 -13.27
CA GLU A 87 -17.63 -4.75 -13.05
C GLU A 87 -18.99 -5.02 -12.41
N ASP A 88 -19.72 -6.04 -12.86
CA ASP A 88 -21.01 -6.46 -12.28
C ASP A 88 -20.84 -6.89 -10.81
N MET A 89 -19.82 -7.70 -10.51
CA MET A 89 -19.52 -8.12 -9.14
C MET A 89 -19.12 -6.94 -8.25
N ALA A 90 -18.31 -6.01 -8.78
CA ALA A 90 -17.94 -4.81 -8.06
C ALA A 90 -19.17 -3.94 -7.77
N ASN A 91 -20.04 -3.75 -8.76
CA ASN A 91 -21.28 -3.00 -8.62
C ASN A 91 -22.26 -3.65 -7.64
N TYR A 92 -22.33 -4.98 -7.60
CA TYR A 92 -23.11 -5.72 -6.62
C TYR A 92 -22.63 -5.44 -5.18
N ILE A 93 -21.32 -5.47 -4.94
CA ILE A 93 -20.73 -5.13 -3.64
C ILE A 93 -21.04 -3.68 -3.28
N LEU A 94 -20.88 -2.74 -4.22
CA LEU A 94 -21.13 -1.31 -4.01
C LEU A 94 -22.60 -1.01 -3.70
N GLU A 95 -23.52 -1.70 -4.37
CA GLU A 95 -24.96 -1.56 -4.17
C GLU A 95 -25.37 -2.02 -2.76
N SER A 96 -24.76 -3.11 -2.25
CA SER A 96 -25.03 -3.61 -0.89
C SER A 96 -24.78 -2.58 0.22
N ARG A 97 -23.89 -1.61 -0.03
CA ARG A 97 -23.54 -0.51 0.90
C ARG A 97 -24.09 0.86 0.48
N GLY A 98 -24.92 0.92 -0.56
CA GLY A 98 -25.48 2.17 -1.09
C GLY A 98 -24.45 3.11 -1.72
N ALA A 99 -23.34 2.58 -2.23
CA ALA A 99 -22.29 3.36 -2.87
C ALA A 99 -22.50 3.56 -4.38
N LYS A 100 -21.78 4.52 -4.94
CA LYS A 100 -21.79 4.80 -6.38
C LYS A 100 -21.19 3.62 -7.15
N LYS A 101 -21.85 3.26 -8.26
CA LYS A 101 -21.37 2.26 -9.21
C LYS A 101 -20.03 2.66 -9.85
N VAL A 102 -19.22 1.67 -10.20
CA VAL A 102 -18.05 1.79 -11.06
C VAL A 102 -18.47 1.68 -12.53
N GLY A 103 -17.59 2.15 -13.43
CA GLY A 103 -17.86 2.16 -14.86
C GLY A 103 -18.59 3.41 -15.35
N LYS A 104 -18.84 3.48 -16.65
CA LYS A 104 -19.65 4.56 -17.25
C LYS A 104 -21.13 4.15 -17.16
N LEU A 105 -21.96 5.07 -16.67
CA LEU A 105 -23.42 5.00 -16.81
C LEU A 105 -23.83 5.12 -18.28
#